data_AF-A0A9R1TEH8-F1
#
_entry.id   AF-A0A9R1TEH8-F1
#
_cell.length_a   1.000
_cell.length_b   1.000
_cell.length_c   1.000
_cell.angle_alpha   90.00
_cell.angle_beta   90.00
_cell.angle_gamma   90.00
#
_symmetry.space_group_name_H-M   'P 1'
#
loop_
_entity.id
_entity.type
_entity.pdbx_description
1 polymer ?
#
loop_
_entity_poly.entity_id
_entity_poly.type
_entity_poly.pdbx_seq_one_letter_code
_entity_poly.pdbx_strand_id
1 'polypeptide(L)'
;MEFPFEKQETSKNLCSQRHITEEEFQNFMQRVTEVEKIVKKLASSDVNEQNNGKLLADNILKSNNAIEGNLSGDEELKTRTDRTLINNCSTSATTDSNTMSKEVFMKTMEKDARERAEDKKRRNERADTYKRIGNGAFDSGDYEKAVTYYGKAIEQRKDSTVIWNNRALSFMRLGLYEKALQDCEWALKVNDSNIKALLNSAKCYAYLGNHEKRDEFIRLSKERIPRFSKYIEDFEKALKENPNDVIQDEESIV
;
A
#
# COMPACT_ATOMS: atom_id res chain seq x y z
N MET A 1 33.97 34.68 0.49
CA MET A 1 32.70 34.53 -0.27
C MET A 1 31.90 33.48 0.48
N GLU A 2 31.21 33.92 1.54
CA GLU A 2 30.42 33.09 2.43
C GLU A 2 29.07 32.79 1.77
N PHE A 3 28.69 31.51 1.70
CA PHE A 3 27.31 31.11 1.43
C PHE A 3 26.84 30.18 2.56
N PRO A 4 25.71 30.46 3.22
CA PRO A 4 25.33 29.80 4.44
C PRO A 4 24.58 28.48 4.21
N PHE A 5 24.77 27.61 5.18
CA PHE A 5 24.24 26.25 5.32
C PHE A 5 22.74 26.30 5.65
N GLU A 6 21.88 25.88 4.72
CA GLU A 6 20.43 25.81 4.94
C GLU A 6 20.06 24.37 5.33
N LYS A 7 19.73 24.18 6.62
CA LYS A 7 19.15 22.95 7.15
C LYS A 7 17.73 22.81 6.63
N GLN A 8 17.44 21.76 5.85
CA GLN A 8 16.06 21.33 5.60
C GLN A 8 15.70 20.18 6.53
N GLU A 9 14.99 20.53 7.59
CA GLU A 9 14.08 19.63 8.32
C GLU A 9 12.96 19.19 7.36
N THR A 10 12.97 17.92 6.95
CA THR A 10 11.77 17.28 6.39
C THR A 10 11.35 16.14 7.30
N SER A 11 10.75 16.53 8.42
CA SER A 11 9.93 15.64 9.25
C SER A 11 8.46 16.00 9.02
N LYS A 12 7.65 14.95 8.83
CA LYS A 12 6.16 14.93 8.79
C LYS A 12 5.54 15.30 7.45
N ASN A 13 5.46 14.30 6.57
CA ASN A 13 4.31 14.16 5.68
C ASN A 13 3.56 12.86 6.04
N LEU A 14 3.15 12.77 7.31
CA LEU A 14 1.96 12.01 7.69
C LEU A 14 0.81 12.99 7.55
N CYS A 15 -0.17 12.66 6.70
CA CYS A 15 -1.47 13.33 6.60
C CYS A 15 -1.35 14.87 6.54
N SER A 16 -1.52 15.46 5.35
CA SER A 16 -1.88 16.87 5.30
C SER A 16 -3.25 17.02 5.97
N GLN A 17 -3.27 17.12 7.31
CA GLN A 17 -4.34 17.73 8.06
C GLN A 17 -4.40 19.14 7.51
N ARG A 18 -5.23 19.35 6.48
CA ARG A 18 -5.76 20.67 6.18
C ARG A 18 -6.22 21.19 7.53
N HIS A 19 -5.56 22.22 8.03
CA HIS A 19 -6.02 22.90 9.22
C HIS A 19 -7.35 23.54 8.80
N ILE A 20 -8.46 22.85 9.08
CA ILE A 20 -9.80 23.37 8.82
C ILE A 20 -9.85 24.67 9.60
N THR A 21 -10.02 25.78 8.89
CA THR A 21 -10.15 27.08 9.53
C THR A 21 -11.46 27.10 10.32
N GLU A 22 -11.50 27.87 11.41
CA GLU A 22 -12.76 28.04 12.17
C GLU A 22 -13.90 28.51 11.25
N GLU A 23 -13.59 29.35 10.27
CA GLU A 23 -14.54 29.81 9.26
C GLU A 23 -15.08 28.67 8.37
N GLU A 24 -14.21 27.77 7.88
CA GLU A 24 -14.63 26.59 7.11
C GLU A 24 -15.51 25.65 7.95
N PHE A 25 -15.18 25.49 9.23
CA PHE A 25 -15.97 24.68 10.16
C PHE A 25 -17.36 25.31 10.43
N GLN A 26 -17.42 26.62 10.67
CA GLN A 26 -18.69 27.33 10.86
C GLN A 26 -19.57 27.29 9.60
N ASN A 27 -18.96 27.46 8.42
CA ASN A 27 -19.67 27.36 7.14
C ASN A 27 -20.22 25.94 6.93
N PHE A 28 -19.44 24.92 7.28
CA PHE A 28 -19.90 23.53 7.27
C PHE A 28 -21.10 23.32 8.22
N MET A 29 -21.00 23.76 9.47
CA MET A 29 -22.07 23.60 10.46
C MET A 29 -23.35 24.36 10.07
N GLN A 30 -23.21 25.51 9.42
CA GLN A 30 -24.34 26.24 8.86
C GLN A 30 -25.04 25.43 7.75
N ARG A 31 -24.29 24.86 6.80
CA ARG A 31 -24.85 24.02 5.73
C ARG A 31 -25.55 22.79 6.27
N VAL A 32 -24.97 22.12 7.27
CA VAL A 32 -25.61 20.97 7.93
C VAL A 32 -26.96 21.37 8.54
N THR A 33 -27.00 22.51 9.22
CA THR A 33 -28.23 23.03 9.85
C THR A 33 -29.29 23.40 8.80
N GLU A 34 -28.88 23.97 7.65
CA GLU A 34 -29.77 24.29 6.54
C GLU A 34 -30.38 23.03 5.90
N VAL A 35 -29.58 21.98 5.71
CA VAL A 35 -30.05 20.69 5.21
C VAL A 35 -31.02 20.04 6.20
N GLU A 36 -30.72 20.09 7.50
CA GLU A 36 -31.60 19.55 8.54
C GLU A 36 -32.98 20.22 8.52
N LYS A 37 -33.04 21.54 8.36
CA LYS A 37 -34.31 22.28 8.22
C LYS A 37 -35.12 21.83 7.00
N ILE A 38 -34.46 21.56 5.88
CA ILE A 38 -35.13 21.07 4.66
C ILE A 38 -35.67 19.66 4.88
N VAL A 39 -34.87 18.75 5.44
CA VAL A 39 -35.29 17.37 5.73
C VAL A 39 -36.49 17.37 6.68
N LYS A 40 -36.47 18.21 7.72
CA LYS A 40 -37.58 18.35 8.66
C LYS A 40 -38.87 18.83 7.99
N LYS A 41 -38.77 19.78 7.05
CA LYS A 41 -39.92 20.28 6.27
C LYS A 41 -40.45 19.22 5.30
N LEU A 42 -39.56 18.49 4.62
CA LEU A 42 -39.94 17.41 3.69
C LEU A 42 -40.62 16.23 4.41
N ALA A 43 -40.21 15.96 5.65
CA ALA A 43 -40.77 14.92 6.51
C ALA A 43 -42.03 15.37 7.28
N SER A 44 -42.47 16.63 7.12
CA SER A 44 -43.69 17.13 7.76
C SER A 44 -44.94 16.49 7.12
N SER A 45 -45.94 16.21 7.95
CA SER A 45 -47.23 15.67 7.50
C SER A 45 -48.10 16.72 6.80
N ASP A 46 -47.77 18.01 6.93
CA ASP A 46 -48.45 19.10 6.22
C ASP A 46 -47.89 19.25 4.80
N VAL A 47 -48.78 19.08 3.80
CA VAL A 47 -48.49 19.20 2.37
C VAL A 47 -47.88 20.57 2.02
N ASN A 48 -48.30 21.64 2.70
CA ASN A 48 -47.76 22.98 2.45
C ASN A 48 -46.31 23.13 2.95
N GLU A 49 -46.00 22.57 4.12
CA GLU A 49 -44.63 22.56 4.65
C GLU A 49 -43.71 21.65 3.82
N GLN A 50 -44.24 20.52 3.35
CA GLN A 50 -43.52 19.63 2.44
C GLN A 50 -43.21 20.31 1.11
N ASN A 51 -44.18 21.02 0.51
CA ASN A 51 -43.96 21.81 -0.70
C ASN A 51 -42.95 22.95 -0.48
N ASN A 52 -42.99 23.60 0.67
CA ASN A 52 -42.00 24.60 1.06
C ASN A 52 -40.59 24.00 1.20
N GLY A 53 -40.48 22.81 1.81
CA GLY A 53 -39.22 22.05 1.89
C GLY A 53 -38.66 21.70 0.51
N LYS A 54 -39.53 21.27 -0.42
CA LYS A 54 -39.14 20.97 -1.80
C LYS A 54 -38.61 22.20 -2.54
N LEU A 55 -39.31 23.33 -2.42
CA LEU A 55 -38.90 24.58 -3.06
C LEU A 55 -37.57 25.13 -2.50
N LEU A 56 -37.34 24.98 -1.19
CA LEU A 56 -36.06 25.33 -0.56
C LEU A 56 -34.91 24.46 -1.08
N ALA A 57 -35.12 23.15 -1.22
CA ALA A 57 -34.12 22.24 -1.79
C ALA A 57 -33.75 22.60 -3.23
N ASP A 58 -34.75 22.86 -4.07
CA ASP A 58 -34.56 23.24 -5.47
C ASP A 58 -33.77 24.55 -5.61
N ASN A 59 -33.99 25.52 -4.72
CA ASN A 59 -33.27 26.79 -4.73
C ASN A 59 -31.79 26.62 -4.34
N ILE A 60 -31.48 25.77 -3.36
CA ILE A 60 -30.09 25.51 -2.95
C ILE A 60 -29.33 24.81 -4.08
N LEU A 61 -29.94 23.80 -4.71
CA LEU A 61 -29.34 23.09 -5.85
C LEU A 61 -29.06 24.03 -7.02
N LYS A 62 -29.98 24.95 -7.32
CA LYS A 62 -29.77 25.98 -8.35
C LYS A 62 -28.67 26.98 -7.99
N SER A 63 -28.59 27.39 -6.72
CA SER A 63 -27.57 28.33 -6.26
C SER A 63 -26.15 27.76 -6.29
N ASN A 64 -25.99 26.46 -6.02
CA ASN A 64 -24.69 25.78 -6.09
C ASN A 64 -24.22 25.56 -7.54
N ASN A 65 -25.15 25.26 -8.46
CA ASN A 65 -24.84 25.13 -9.90
C ASN A 65 -24.39 26.45 -10.56
N ALA A 66 -24.70 27.62 -9.96
CA ALA A 66 -24.21 28.90 -10.46
C ALA A 66 -22.73 29.17 -10.14
N ILE A 67 -22.15 28.46 -9.15
CA ILE A 67 -20.73 28.57 -8.77
C ILE A 67 -19.87 27.57 -9.57
N GLU A 68 -20.48 26.51 -10.10
CA GLU A 68 -19.83 25.48 -10.94
C GLU A 68 -20.13 25.65 -12.43
N GLY A 69 -20.12 26.89 -12.93
CA GLY A 69 -20.22 27.20 -14.36
C GLY A 69 -19.02 26.77 -15.20
N ASN A 70 -18.43 25.58 -14.97
CA ASN A 70 -17.36 25.00 -15.78
C ASN A 70 -17.23 23.46 -15.75
N LEU A 71 -18.29 22.71 -15.40
CA LEU A 71 -18.32 21.27 -15.64
C LEU A 71 -19.68 20.86 -16.20
N SER A 72 -19.79 20.87 -17.53
CA SER A 72 -20.88 20.20 -18.23
C SER A 72 -20.73 18.69 -18.07
N GLY A 73 -21.65 18.06 -17.37
CA GLY A 73 -21.79 16.61 -17.32
C GLY A 73 -22.58 16.17 -16.11
N ASP A 74 -23.84 15.82 -16.31
CA ASP A 74 -24.73 15.22 -15.31
C ASP A 74 -24.09 13.92 -14.73
N GLU A 75 -23.37 14.03 -13.62
CA GLU A 75 -22.91 12.86 -12.84
C GLU A 75 -23.74 12.71 -11.56
N GLU A 76 -24.74 11.84 -11.65
CA GLU A 76 -25.42 11.25 -10.50
C GLU A 76 -24.40 10.40 -9.69
N LEU A 77 -24.08 10.81 -8.47
CA LEU A 77 -23.24 10.06 -7.54
C LEU A 77 -23.89 8.71 -7.18
N LYS A 78 -23.51 7.63 -7.85
CA LYS A 78 -23.89 6.26 -7.49
C LYS A 78 -22.91 5.68 -6.47
N THR A 79 -23.40 5.43 -5.25
CA THR A 79 -22.69 4.60 -4.28
C THR A 79 -22.63 3.16 -4.79
N ARG A 80 -21.42 2.63 -4.97
CA ARG A 80 -21.18 1.26 -5.43
C ARG A 80 -21.44 0.29 -4.27
N THR A 81 -22.62 -0.31 -4.25
CA THR A 81 -22.83 -1.56 -3.50
C THR A 81 -22.39 -2.71 -4.39
N ASP A 82 -21.27 -3.35 -4.06
CA ASP A 82 -20.82 -4.55 -4.75
C ASP A 82 -21.88 -5.66 -4.62
N ARG A 83 -22.58 -5.91 -5.72
CA ARG A 83 -23.19 -7.20 -6.02
C ARG A 83 -22.79 -7.53 -7.45
N THR A 84 -21.92 -8.52 -7.61
CA THR A 84 -21.73 -9.17 -8.91
C THR A 84 -23.02 -9.93 -9.24
N LEU A 85 -23.98 -9.23 -9.84
CA LEU A 85 -25.08 -9.85 -10.57
C LEU A 85 -24.57 -10.03 -12.01
N ILE A 86 -24.35 -11.29 -12.40
CA ILE A 86 -24.15 -11.64 -13.81
C ILE A 86 -25.47 -11.34 -14.51
N ASN A 87 -25.52 -10.23 -15.24
CA ASN A 87 -26.68 -9.87 -16.03
C ASN A 87 -26.70 -10.74 -17.30
N ASN A 88 -27.55 -11.78 -17.31
CA ASN A 88 -28.00 -12.39 -18.55
C ASN A 88 -28.99 -11.43 -19.22
N CYS A 89 -28.51 -10.44 -19.97
CA CYS A 89 -29.39 -9.60 -20.77
C CYS A 89 -29.55 -10.18 -22.18
N SER A 90 -30.74 -10.73 -22.40
CA SER A 90 -31.29 -11.07 -23.70
C SER A 90 -31.19 -9.90 -24.67
N THR A 91 -30.92 -10.25 -25.92
CA THR A 91 -31.01 -9.39 -27.10
C THR A 91 -32.38 -8.73 -27.22
N SER A 92 -32.52 -7.48 -26.80
CA SER A 92 -33.57 -6.58 -27.30
C SER A 92 -32.92 -5.35 -27.90
N ALA A 93 -32.97 -5.28 -29.22
CA ALA A 93 -32.48 -4.20 -30.04
C ALA A 93 -33.27 -2.91 -29.77
N THR A 94 -32.61 -1.93 -29.19
CA THR A 94 -32.94 -0.50 -29.34
C THR A 94 -31.72 0.18 -29.92
N THR A 95 -31.91 0.82 -31.07
CA THR A 95 -30.89 1.38 -31.94
C THR A 95 -30.41 2.73 -31.38
N ASP A 96 -29.57 2.71 -30.35
CA ASP A 96 -28.87 3.91 -29.88
C ASP A 96 -27.53 4.06 -30.61
N SER A 97 -27.36 5.21 -31.27
CA SER A 97 -26.21 5.59 -32.11
C SER A 97 -24.87 5.77 -31.37
N ASN A 98 -24.82 5.42 -30.08
CA ASN A 98 -23.62 5.44 -29.24
C ASN A 98 -23.21 4.06 -28.70
N THR A 99 -23.72 2.97 -29.31
CA THR A 99 -23.27 1.62 -28.98
C THR A 99 -21.88 1.39 -29.59
N MET A 100 -20.82 1.56 -28.78
CA MET A 100 -19.45 1.20 -29.19
C MET A 100 -19.46 -0.20 -29.78
N SER A 101 -18.97 -0.36 -31.01
CA SER A 101 -18.94 -1.68 -31.64
C SER A 101 -18.14 -2.65 -30.77
N LYS A 102 -18.50 -3.93 -30.79
CA LYS A 102 -17.76 -4.98 -30.07
C LYS A 102 -16.26 -4.91 -30.34
N GLU A 103 -15.88 -4.59 -31.59
CA GLU A 103 -14.50 -4.42 -32.00
C GLU A 103 -13.83 -3.23 -31.31
N VAL A 104 -14.49 -2.06 -31.25
CA VAL A 104 -13.94 -0.89 -30.54
C VAL A 104 -13.78 -1.17 -29.04
N PHE A 105 -14.75 -1.85 -28.43
CA PHE A 105 -14.64 -2.27 -27.02
C PHE A 105 -13.46 -3.22 -26.79
N MET A 106 -13.29 -4.26 -27.62
CA MET A 106 -12.16 -5.18 -27.47
C MET A 106 -10.82 -4.45 -27.66
N LYS A 107 -10.75 -3.52 -28.62
CA LYS A 107 -9.54 -2.73 -28.87
C LYS A 107 -9.20 -1.78 -27.71
N THR A 108 -10.19 -1.17 -27.06
CA THR A 108 -9.95 -0.32 -25.88
C THR A 108 -9.50 -1.15 -24.68
N MET A 109 -10.13 -2.31 -24.44
CA MET A 109 -9.71 -3.24 -23.38
C MET A 109 -8.28 -3.75 -23.59
N GLU A 110 -7.92 -4.10 -24.83
CA GLU A 110 -6.56 -4.54 -25.16
C GLU A 110 -5.53 -3.42 -24.92
N LYS A 111 -5.84 -2.19 -25.32
CA LYS A 111 -4.98 -1.02 -25.09
C LYS A 111 -4.74 -0.80 -23.59
N ASP A 112 -5.81 -0.80 -22.79
CA ASP A 112 -5.77 -0.64 -21.33
C ASP A 112 -5.00 -1.80 -20.64
N ALA A 113 -5.19 -3.04 -21.09
CA ALA A 113 -4.41 -4.18 -20.62
C ALA A 113 -2.91 -4.03 -20.92
N ARG A 114 -2.56 -3.54 -22.12
CA ARG A 114 -1.18 -3.28 -22.54
C ARG A 114 -0.53 -2.18 -21.70
N GLU A 115 -1.22 -1.07 -21.48
CA GLU A 115 -0.75 0.03 -20.64
C GLU A 115 -0.48 -0.44 -19.20
N ARG A 116 -1.39 -1.23 -18.59
CA ARG A 116 -1.15 -1.81 -17.26
C ARG A 116 0.05 -2.76 -17.22
N ALA A 117 0.26 -3.54 -18.28
CA ALA A 117 1.41 -4.44 -18.38
C ALA A 117 2.73 -3.66 -18.48
N GLU A 118 2.76 -2.60 -19.29
CA GLU A 118 3.90 -1.69 -19.41
C GLU A 118 4.18 -0.96 -18.09
N ASP A 119 3.15 -0.47 -17.41
CA ASP A 119 3.27 0.17 -16.08
C ASP A 119 3.84 -0.79 -15.05
N LYS A 120 3.40 -2.05 -15.04
CA LYS A 120 3.96 -3.10 -14.18
C LYS A 120 5.44 -3.35 -14.52
N LYS A 121 5.78 -3.42 -15.81
CA LYS A 121 7.17 -3.59 -16.27
C LYS A 121 8.06 -2.43 -15.80
N ARG A 122 7.62 -1.18 -15.98
CA ARG A 122 8.37 0.00 -15.51
C ARG A 122 8.56 0.01 -13.99
N ARG A 123 7.54 -0.37 -13.22
CA ARG A 123 7.65 -0.51 -11.75
C ARG A 123 8.65 -1.60 -11.36
N ASN A 124 8.61 -2.75 -12.03
CA ASN A 124 9.57 -3.83 -11.79
C ASN A 124 11.01 -3.40 -12.09
N GLU A 125 11.25 -2.72 -13.22
CA GLU A 125 12.58 -2.21 -13.59
C GLU A 125 13.12 -1.19 -12.57
N ARG A 126 12.24 -0.29 -12.08
CA ARG A 126 12.59 0.65 -10.99
C ARG A 126 12.91 -0.10 -9.70
N ALA A 127 12.12 -1.09 -9.32
CA ALA A 127 12.37 -1.91 -8.14
C ALA A 127 13.72 -2.61 -8.22
N ASP A 128 14.06 -3.21 -9.36
CA ASP A 128 15.34 -3.91 -9.55
C ASP A 128 16.53 -2.95 -9.57
N THR A 129 16.34 -1.73 -10.08
CA THR A 129 17.36 -0.66 -10.00
C THR A 129 17.63 -0.26 -8.55
N TYR A 130 16.59 0.03 -7.77
CA TYR A 130 16.76 0.36 -6.35
C TYR A 130 17.34 -0.79 -5.54
N LYS A 131 16.90 -2.03 -5.80
CA LYS A 131 17.48 -3.24 -5.19
C LYS A 131 18.98 -3.32 -5.44
N ARG A 132 19.42 -3.12 -6.69
CA ARG A 132 20.85 -3.16 -7.05
C ARG A 132 21.67 -2.05 -6.36
N ILE A 133 21.11 -0.84 -6.24
CA ILE A 133 21.75 0.23 -5.47
C ILE A 133 21.84 -0.14 -3.99
N GLY A 134 20.77 -0.71 -3.43
CA GLY A 134 20.72 -1.21 -2.05
C GLY A 134 21.75 -2.31 -1.80
N ASN A 135 21.91 -3.26 -2.73
CA ASN A 135 22.96 -4.29 -2.67
C ASN A 135 24.35 -3.64 -2.63
N GLY A 136 24.65 -2.71 -3.55
CA GLY A 136 25.95 -2.04 -3.56
C GLY A 136 26.24 -1.25 -2.27
N ALA A 137 25.22 -0.64 -1.66
CA ALA A 137 25.35 0.02 -0.36
C ALA A 137 25.61 -1.00 0.78
N PHE A 138 24.89 -2.13 0.76
CA PHE A 138 25.08 -3.23 1.71
C PHE A 138 26.50 -3.80 1.64
N ASP A 139 27.00 -4.05 0.43
CA ASP A 139 28.35 -4.56 0.19
C ASP A 139 29.43 -3.55 0.61
N SER A 140 29.10 -2.25 0.57
CA SER A 140 29.98 -1.17 1.05
C SER A 140 29.91 -0.97 2.58
N GLY A 141 29.08 -1.73 3.29
CA GLY A 141 28.86 -1.59 4.74
C GLY A 141 27.95 -0.41 5.14
N ASP A 142 27.39 0.33 4.17
CA ASP A 142 26.45 1.43 4.41
C ASP A 142 25.02 0.88 4.50
N TYR A 143 24.70 0.32 5.67
CA TYR A 143 23.46 -0.41 5.90
C TYR A 143 22.24 0.53 6.00
N GLU A 144 22.39 1.77 6.49
CA GLU A 144 21.32 2.77 6.52
C GLU A 144 20.87 3.15 5.11
N LYS A 145 21.84 3.35 4.21
CA LYS A 145 21.56 3.60 2.79
C LYS A 145 20.96 2.36 2.13
N ALA A 146 21.46 1.16 2.45
CA ALA A 146 20.88 -0.08 1.96
C ALA A 146 19.39 -0.20 2.34
N VAL A 147 19.04 0.02 3.62
CA VAL A 147 17.65 0.05 4.10
C VAL A 147 16.79 1.03 3.31
N THR A 148 17.31 2.24 3.07
CA THR A 148 16.61 3.30 2.34
C THR A 148 16.28 2.87 0.91
N TYR A 149 17.25 2.31 0.19
CA TYR A 149 17.04 1.89 -1.19
C TYR A 149 16.20 0.61 -1.30
N TYR A 150 16.32 -0.33 -0.37
CA TYR A 150 15.40 -1.46 -0.31
C TYR A 150 13.97 -1.02 0.01
N GLY A 151 13.78 0.01 0.85
CA GLY A 151 12.48 0.64 1.08
C GLY A 151 11.86 1.19 -0.20
N LYS A 152 12.64 1.96 -0.97
CA LYS A 152 12.21 2.45 -2.30
C LYS A 152 11.89 1.31 -3.27
N ALA A 153 12.64 0.21 -3.22
CA ALA A 153 12.36 -0.96 -4.06
C ALA A 153 11.03 -1.64 -3.67
N ILE A 154 10.73 -1.75 -2.37
CA ILE A 154 9.47 -2.30 -1.84
C ILE A 154 8.27 -1.45 -2.26
N GLU A 155 8.40 -0.12 -2.24
CA GLU A 155 7.34 0.79 -2.70
C GLU A 155 6.93 0.53 -4.16
N GLN A 156 7.89 0.13 -5.00
CA GLN A 156 7.62 -0.24 -6.39
C GLN A 156 7.09 -1.66 -6.54
N ARG A 157 7.63 -2.61 -5.76
CA ARG A 157 7.32 -4.05 -5.84
C ARG A 157 7.27 -4.71 -4.45
N LYS A 158 6.06 -4.91 -3.93
CA LYS A 158 5.80 -5.48 -2.59
C LYS A 158 5.80 -7.00 -2.54
N ASP A 159 5.61 -7.67 -3.68
CA ASP A 159 5.52 -9.13 -3.82
C ASP A 159 6.87 -9.84 -3.97
N SER A 160 7.98 -9.16 -3.61
CA SER A 160 9.32 -9.71 -3.74
C SER A 160 9.93 -10.05 -2.39
N THR A 161 9.91 -11.34 -2.04
CA THR A 161 10.50 -11.86 -0.79
C THR A 161 11.99 -11.51 -0.65
N VAL A 162 12.73 -11.46 -1.77
CA VAL A 162 14.16 -11.13 -1.79
C VAL A 162 14.42 -9.72 -1.25
N ILE A 163 13.63 -8.72 -1.66
CA ILE A 163 13.86 -7.34 -1.23
C ILE A 163 13.57 -7.19 0.28
N TRP A 164 12.49 -7.82 0.77
CA TRP A 164 12.18 -7.86 2.20
C TRP A 164 13.31 -8.50 3.01
N ASN A 165 13.83 -9.64 2.56
CA ASN A 165 14.95 -10.31 3.24
C ASN A 165 16.22 -9.48 3.26
N ASN A 166 16.57 -8.82 2.15
CA ASN A 166 17.77 -7.98 2.09
C ASN A 166 17.65 -6.76 3.02
N ARG A 167 16.46 -6.17 3.12
CA ARG A 167 16.21 -5.08 4.08
C ARG A 167 16.25 -5.58 5.52
N ALA A 168 15.65 -6.74 5.81
CA ALA A 168 15.74 -7.38 7.13
C ALA A 168 17.19 -7.61 7.54
N LEU A 169 18.02 -8.16 6.64
CA LEU A 169 19.45 -8.37 6.88
C LEU A 169 20.18 -7.05 7.15
N SER A 170 19.86 -5.99 6.40
CA SER A 170 20.41 -4.64 6.64
C SER A 170 20.02 -4.11 8.03
N PHE A 171 18.77 -4.34 8.47
CA PHE A 171 18.34 -3.99 9.83
C PHE A 171 19.06 -4.81 10.90
N MET A 172 19.32 -6.10 10.68
CA MET A 172 20.10 -6.94 11.59
C MET A 172 21.53 -6.43 11.74
N ARG A 173 22.16 -5.98 10.64
CA ARG A 173 23.49 -5.36 10.66
C ARG A 173 23.53 -4.07 11.49
N LEU A 174 22.41 -3.34 11.52
CA LEU A 174 22.22 -2.14 12.34
C LEU A 174 21.81 -2.46 13.80
N GLY A 175 21.65 -3.74 14.17
CA GLY A 175 21.15 -4.15 15.48
C GLY A 175 19.66 -3.87 15.70
N LEU A 176 18.90 -3.56 14.65
CA LEU A 176 17.46 -3.24 14.70
C LEU A 176 16.61 -4.50 14.49
N TYR A 177 16.73 -5.47 15.41
CA TYR A 177 16.17 -6.82 15.25
C TYR A 177 14.64 -6.86 15.19
N GLU A 178 13.94 -5.98 15.89
CA GLU A 178 12.46 -5.91 15.86
C GLU A 178 11.96 -5.47 14.48
N LYS A 179 12.66 -4.52 13.83
CA LYS A 179 12.32 -4.10 12.46
C LYS A 179 12.65 -5.19 11.45
N ALA A 180 13.77 -5.90 11.65
CA ALA A 180 14.13 -7.05 10.83
C ALA A 180 13.06 -8.16 10.91
N LEU A 181 12.52 -8.43 12.10
CA LEU A 181 11.43 -9.39 12.28
C LEU A 181 10.15 -8.99 11.53
N GLN A 182 9.77 -7.71 11.55
CA GLN A 182 8.62 -7.22 10.78
C GLN A 182 8.82 -7.48 9.28
N ASP A 183 10.02 -7.24 8.76
CA ASP A 183 10.34 -7.51 7.36
C ASP A 183 10.37 -9.01 7.05
N CYS A 184 10.86 -9.85 7.96
CA CYS A 184 10.80 -11.31 7.81
C CYS A 184 9.36 -11.83 7.84
N GLU A 185 8.47 -11.28 8.69
CA GLU A 185 7.04 -11.61 8.65
C GLU A 185 6.41 -11.23 7.31
N TRP A 186 6.72 -10.06 6.76
CA TRP A 186 6.26 -9.70 5.42
C TRP A 186 6.80 -10.64 4.34
N ALA A 187 8.08 -11.02 4.42
CA ALA A 187 8.67 -11.99 3.52
C ALA A 187 7.94 -13.35 3.57
N LEU A 188 7.57 -13.81 4.77
CA LEU A 188 6.82 -15.05 4.99
C LEU A 188 5.34 -14.97 4.56
N LYS A 189 4.73 -13.78 4.60
CA LYS A 189 3.39 -13.56 4.03
C LYS A 189 3.40 -13.67 2.50
N VAL A 190 4.49 -13.26 1.85
CA VAL A 190 4.66 -13.37 0.39
C VAL A 190 5.01 -14.81 -0.01
N ASN A 191 5.92 -15.44 0.72
CA ASN A 191 6.32 -16.83 0.51
C ASN A 191 6.62 -17.48 1.86
N ASP A 192 5.68 -18.32 2.31
CA ASP A 192 5.74 -19.00 3.60
C ASP A 192 6.89 -20.01 3.72
N SER A 193 7.39 -20.48 2.59
CA SER A 193 8.43 -21.50 2.45
C SER A 193 9.78 -20.87 2.09
N ASN A 194 9.96 -19.58 2.39
CA ASN A 194 11.23 -18.91 2.20
C ASN A 194 12.22 -19.22 3.35
N ILE A 195 13.25 -20.01 3.06
CA ILE A 195 14.24 -20.43 4.05
C ILE A 195 14.96 -19.24 4.69
N LYS A 196 15.36 -18.24 3.90
CA LYS A 196 16.11 -17.07 4.40
C LYS A 196 15.28 -16.27 5.41
N ALA A 197 13.98 -16.08 5.13
CA ALA A 197 13.09 -15.38 6.05
C ALA A 197 12.92 -16.12 7.38
N LEU A 198 12.73 -17.46 7.35
CA LEU A 198 12.59 -18.26 8.57
C LEU A 198 13.89 -18.26 9.40
N LEU A 199 15.04 -18.42 8.75
CA LEU A 199 16.34 -18.42 9.42
C LEU A 199 16.73 -17.04 9.94
N ASN A 200 16.44 -15.97 9.20
CA ASN A 200 16.67 -14.60 9.68
C ASN A 200 15.76 -14.27 10.87
N SER A 201 14.51 -14.74 10.88
CA SER A 201 13.65 -14.65 12.08
C SER A 201 14.25 -15.39 13.28
N ALA A 202 14.74 -16.62 13.08
CA ALA A 202 15.40 -17.38 14.15
C ALA A 202 16.65 -16.66 14.69
N LYS A 203 17.49 -16.11 13.80
CA LYS A 203 18.63 -15.24 14.17
C LYS A 203 18.16 -14.04 15.01
N CYS A 204 17.16 -13.30 14.54
CA CYS A 204 16.65 -12.12 15.27
C CYS A 204 16.13 -12.49 16.66
N TYR A 205 15.36 -13.59 16.79
CA TYR A 205 14.89 -14.05 18.09
C TYR A 205 16.02 -14.51 19.01
N ALA A 206 17.10 -15.09 18.47
CA ALA A 206 18.29 -15.41 19.25
C ALA A 206 18.95 -14.14 19.83
N TYR A 207 19.10 -13.08 19.01
CA TYR A 207 19.64 -11.79 19.47
C TYR A 207 18.75 -11.08 20.49
N LEU A 208 17.43 -11.24 20.38
CA LEU A 208 16.47 -10.72 21.35
C LEU A 208 16.36 -11.58 22.64
N GLY A 209 17.12 -12.68 22.73
CA GLY A 209 17.09 -13.59 23.88
C GLY A 209 15.84 -14.49 23.95
N ASN A 210 14.99 -14.50 22.92
CA ASN A 210 13.81 -15.34 22.87
C ASN A 210 14.14 -16.71 22.25
N HIS A 211 14.68 -17.60 23.07
CA HIS A 211 15.10 -18.94 22.64
C HIS A 211 13.94 -19.85 22.21
N GLU A 212 12.76 -19.69 22.81
CA GLU A 212 11.57 -20.48 22.46
C GLU A 212 11.14 -20.23 21.02
N LYS A 213 10.98 -18.94 20.65
CA LYS A 213 10.62 -18.57 19.27
C LYS A 213 11.74 -18.90 18.29
N ARG A 214 13.01 -18.73 18.67
CA ARG A 214 14.13 -19.17 17.83
C ARG A 214 13.98 -20.64 17.44
N ASP A 215 13.78 -21.53 18.41
CA ASP A 215 13.68 -22.97 18.17
C ASP A 215 12.42 -23.34 17.38
N GLU A 216 11.32 -22.63 17.61
CA GLU A 216 10.09 -22.75 16.82
C GLU A 216 10.36 -22.47 15.33
N PHE A 217 11.02 -21.34 14.99
CA PHE A 217 11.31 -20.98 13.61
C PHE A 217 12.32 -21.94 12.95
N ILE A 218 13.28 -22.48 13.70
CA ILE A 218 14.18 -23.53 13.19
C ILE A 218 13.41 -24.81 12.88
N ARG A 219 12.53 -25.25 13.78
CA ARG A 219 11.65 -26.42 13.56
C ARG A 219 10.76 -26.20 12.34
N LEU A 220 10.14 -25.03 12.23
CA LEU A 220 9.28 -24.65 11.11
C LEU A 220 10.05 -24.66 9.78
N SER A 221 11.32 -24.25 9.78
CA SER A 221 12.20 -24.33 8.61
C SER A 221 12.41 -25.76 8.13
N LYS A 222 12.63 -26.70 9.06
CA LYS A 222 12.82 -28.13 8.76
C LYS A 222 11.53 -28.76 8.22
N GLU A 223 10.39 -28.39 8.78
CA GLU A 223 9.07 -28.89 8.36
C GLU A 223 8.68 -28.39 6.97
N ARG A 224 8.76 -27.08 6.73
CA ARG A 224 8.36 -26.46 5.46
C ARG A 224 9.33 -26.76 4.33
N ILE A 225 10.61 -26.95 4.64
CA ILE A 225 11.65 -27.08 3.62
C ILE A 225 12.62 -28.23 3.93
N PRO A 226 12.12 -29.50 3.97
CA PRO A 226 12.92 -30.66 4.39
C PRO A 226 14.16 -30.90 3.52
N ARG A 227 14.11 -30.46 2.25
CA ARG A 227 15.23 -30.55 1.30
C ARG A 227 16.51 -29.88 1.83
N PHE A 228 16.39 -28.86 2.68
CA PHE A 228 17.53 -28.15 3.27
C PHE A 228 17.81 -28.56 4.73
N SER A 229 17.33 -29.72 5.21
CA SER A 229 17.50 -30.14 6.62
C SER A 229 18.94 -30.04 7.11
N LYS A 230 19.90 -30.56 6.32
CA LYS A 230 21.33 -30.50 6.65
C LYS A 230 21.83 -29.07 6.83
N TYR A 231 21.46 -28.17 5.90
CA TYR A 231 21.83 -26.76 6.00
C TYR A 231 21.22 -26.09 7.24
N ILE A 232 19.98 -26.43 7.59
CA ILE A 232 19.30 -25.90 8.77
C ILE A 232 19.92 -26.45 10.06
N GLU A 233 20.36 -27.71 10.08
CA GLU A 233 21.08 -28.31 11.21
C GLU A 233 22.45 -27.66 11.43
N ASP A 234 23.21 -27.45 10.34
CA ASP A 234 24.49 -26.74 10.39
C ASP A 234 24.31 -25.32 10.93
N PHE A 235 23.25 -24.63 10.48
CA PHE A 235 22.85 -23.31 10.97
C PHE A 235 22.45 -23.32 12.46
N GLU A 236 21.64 -24.29 12.89
CA GLU A 236 21.23 -24.44 14.29
C GLU A 236 22.43 -24.66 15.21
N LYS A 237 23.39 -25.48 14.75
CA LYS A 237 24.64 -25.71 15.47
C LYS A 237 25.45 -24.41 15.57
N ALA A 238 25.61 -23.67 14.48
CA ALA A 238 26.32 -22.40 14.47
C ALA A 238 25.70 -21.37 15.44
N LEU A 239 24.36 -21.29 15.49
CA LEU A 239 23.66 -20.41 16.45
C LEU A 239 23.86 -20.81 17.91
N LYS A 240 24.04 -22.11 18.21
CA LYS A 240 24.29 -22.61 19.57
C LYS A 240 25.74 -22.35 20.01
N GLU A 241 26.69 -22.49 19.09
CA GLU A 241 28.11 -22.26 19.37
C GLU A 241 28.43 -20.77 19.52
N ASN A 242 27.88 -19.92 18.63
CA ASN A 242 28.12 -18.48 18.64
C ASN A 242 26.82 -17.69 18.40
N PRO A 243 26.01 -17.43 19.45
CA PRO A 243 24.75 -16.69 19.31
C PRO A 243 24.91 -15.29 18.72
N ASN A 244 26.11 -14.68 18.87
CA ASN A 244 26.38 -13.28 18.55
C ASN A 244 27.25 -13.04 17.31
N ASP A 245 27.73 -14.08 16.61
CA ASP A 245 28.75 -13.94 15.54
C ASP A 245 28.26 -14.31 14.13
N VAL A 246 27.04 -14.83 13.99
CA VAL A 246 26.47 -15.31 12.69
C VAL A 246 26.01 -14.16 11.78
N ILE A 247 26.53 -12.96 12.01
CA ILE A 247 26.37 -11.83 11.12
C ILE A 247 27.44 -11.88 10.02
N GLN A 248 28.61 -12.52 10.18
CA GLN A 248 29.70 -12.28 9.22
C GLN A 248 29.57 -12.95 7.84
N ASP A 249 28.91 -14.10 7.70
CA ASP A 249 29.08 -14.93 6.48
C ASP A 249 27.79 -15.24 5.69
N GLU A 250 27.15 -14.22 5.12
CA GLU A 250 26.28 -14.44 3.95
C GLU A 250 26.67 -13.48 2.81
N GLU A 251 27.95 -13.53 2.41
CA GLU A 251 28.36 -13.08 1.09
C GLU A 251 27.72 -13.99 0.04
N SER A 252 26.96 -13.36 -0.87
CA SER A 252 26.69 -13.83 -2.22
C SER A 252 26.05 -15.22 -2.37
N ILE A 253 24.72 -15.27 -2.32
CA ILE A 253 23.98 -16.00 -3.36
C ILE A 253 22.92 -15.04 -3.91
N VAL A 254 23.33 -14.36 -4.99
CA VAL A 254 22.52 -13.57 -5.93
C VAL A 254 21.33 -14.39 -6.43
#